data_AF-A0A192D6L3-F1
#
_entry.id   AF-A0A192D6L3-F1
#
_cell.length_a   1.000
_cell.length_b   1.000
_cell.length_c   1.000
_cell.angle_alpha   90.00
_cell.angle_beta   90.00
_cell.angle_gamma   90.00
#
_symmetry.space_group_name_H-M   'P 1'
#
loop_
_entity.id
_entity.type
_entity.pdbx_description
1 polymer ?
#
loop_
_entity_poly.entity_id
_entity_poly.type
_entity_poly.pdbx_seq_one_letter_code
_entity_poly.pdbx_strand_id
1 'polypeptide(L)' 'MNERQDWVEDVKTEVAGMAKEGVNHPSTAPVLTGAAIGAVAGAVLPVVSWPIGLAIGAGFALYQRIKK' A
#
# COMPACT_ATOMS: atom_id res chain seq x y z
N MET A 1 13.20 1.82 31.07
CA MET A 1 11.98 2.34 30.42
C MET A 1 11.89 1.63 29.07
N ASN A 2 10.75 1.00 28.78
CA ASN A 2 10.62 0.00 27.72
C ASN A 2 9.92 0.64 26.50
N GLU A 3 10.69 1.29 25.64
CA GLU A 3 10.21 2.08 24.48
C GLU A 3 9.23 1.32 23.57
N ARG A 4 9.30 -0.02 23.57
CA ARG A 4 8.39 -0.89 22.81
C ARG A 4 6.96 -0.92 23.36
N GLN A 5 6.75 -0.58 24.61
CA GLN A 5 5.42 -0.60 25.23
C GLN A 5 4.73 0.75 25.03
N ASP A 6 5.50 1.83 25.04
CA ASP A 6 5.02 3.21 24.87
C ASP A 6 4.34 3.41 23.51
N TRP A 7 4.97 2.99 22.41
CA TRP A 7 4.35 3.17 21.07
C TRP A 7 3.07 2.34 20.88
N VAL A 8 2.94 1.19 21.54
CA VAL A 8 1.72 0.36 21.47
C VAL A 8 0.58 1.06 22.20
N GLU A 9 0.86 1.66 23.36
CA GLU A 9 -0.12 2.44 24.12
C GLU A 9 -0.54 3.70 23.36
N ASP A 10 0.41 4.37 22.70
CA ASP A 10 0.12 5.55 21.85
C ASP A 10 -0.78 5.18 20.67
N VAL A 11 -0.44 4.11 19.92
CA VAL A 11 -1.27 3.64 18.81
C VAL A 11 -2.66 3.23 19.29
N LYS A 12 -2.76 2.53 20.42
CA LYS A 12 -4.05 2.13 20.98
C LYS A 12 -4.90 3.34 21.36
N THR A 13 -4.29 4.34 21.98
CA THR A 13 -4.96 5.58 22.39
C THR A 13 -5.48 6.34 21.18
N GLU A 14 -4.65 6.48 20.15
CA GLU A 14 -4.98 7.16 18.91
C GLU A 14 -6.10 6.44 18.13
N VAL A 15 -6.01 5.11 18.01
CA VAL A 15 -7.05 4.30 17.35
C VAL A 15 -8.36 4.35 18.13
N ALA A 16 -8.31 4.33 19.46
CA ALA A 16 -9.52 4.50 20.28
C ALA A 16 -10.12 5.90 20.13
N GLY A 17 -9.29 6.93 19.98
CA GLY A 17 -9.72 8.30 19.65
C GLY A 17 -10.46 8.36 18.31
N MET A 18 -9.84 7.82 17.25
CA MET A 18 -10.47 7.71 15.93
C MET A 18 -11.78 6.92 15.96
N ALA A 19 -11.85 5.83 16.73
CA ALA A 19 -13.06 5.04 16.85
C ALA A 19 -14.21 5.79 17.54
N LYS A 20 -13.90 6.66 18.50
CA LYS A 20 -14.89 7.48 19.23
C LYS A 20 -15.33 8.70 18.44
N GLU A 21 -14.39 9.42 17.85
CA GLU A 21 -14.65 10.71 17.17
C GLU A 21 -14.94 10.55 15.67
N GLY A 22 -14.65 9.37 15.11
CA GLY A 22 -14.92 9.06 13.71
C GLY A 22 -14.18 10.00 12.76
N VAL A 23 -14.87 10.46 11.72
CA VAL A 23 -14.31 11.38 10.70
C VAL A 23 -13.96 12.77 11.23
N ASN A 24 -14.43 13.13 12.43
CA ASN A 24 -14.07 14.39 13.08
C ASN A 24 -12.70 14.32 13.78
N HIS A 25 -12.16 13.11 13.99
CA HIS A 25 -10.82 12.96 14.55
C HIS A 25 -9.79 13.44 13.53
N PRO A 26 -8.80 14.27 13.92
CA PRO A 26 -7.82 14.85 13.00
C PRO A 26 -7.03 13.79 12.22
N SER A 27 -6.81 12.63 12.83
CA SER A 27 -6.06 11.52 12.22
C SER A 27 -6.88 10.60 11.31
N THR A 28 -8.22 10.73 11.29
CA THR A 28 -9.06 9.85 10.45
C THR A 28 -8.93 10.17 8.96
N ALA A 29 -8.86 11.45 8.59
CA ALA A 29 -8.72 11.89 7.19
C ALA A 29 -7.43 11.38 6.50
N PRO A 30 -6.22 11.52 7.10
CA PRO A 30 -5.01 10.97 6.50
C PRO A 30 -5.04 9.44 6.44
N VAL A 31 -5.60 8.76 7.45
CA VAL A 31 -5.74 7.29 7.45
C VAL A 31 -6.67 6.81 6.33
N LEU A 32 -7.82 7.45 6.14
CA LEU A 32 -8.75 7.13 5.04
C LEU A 32 -8.12 7.38 3.67
N THR A 33 -7.32 8.43 3.53
CA THR A 33 -6.59 8.72 2.29
C THR A 33 -5.59 7.61 2.00
N GLY A 34 -4.80 7.20 3.00
CA GLY A 34 -3.89 6.06 2.90
C GLY A 34 -4.61 4.76 2.55
N ALA A 35 -5.75 4.50 3.17
CA ALA A 35 -6.58 3.33 2.88
C ALA A 35 -7.13 3.35 1.44
N ALA A 36 -7.58 4.50 0.94
CA ALA A 36 -8.06 4.64 -0.43
C ALA A 36 -6.95 4.38 -1.46
N ILE A 37 -5.75 4.94 -1.23
CA ILE A 37 -4.57 4.66 -2.07
C ILE A 37 -4.23 3.17 -2.03
N GLY A 38 -4.22 2.57 -0.83
CA GLY A 38 -3.96 1.14 -0.67
C GLY A 38 -4.97 0.25 -1.40
N ALA A 39 -6.26 0.61 -1.36
CA ALA A 39 -7.31 -0.11 -2.06
C ALA A 39 -7.16 0.00 -3.59
N VAL A 40 -6.88 1.21 -4.12
CA VAL A 40 -6.63 1.41 -5.56
C VAL A 40 -5.39 0.64 -6.00
N ALA A 41 -4.29 0.74 -5.24
CA ALA A 41 -3.06 0.00 -5.53
C ALA A 41 -3.32 -1.51 -5.51
N GLY A 42 -4.01 -2.04 -4.49
CA GLY A 42 -4.38 -3.44 -4.39
C GLY A 42 -5.26 -3.93 -5.56
N ALA A 43 -6.16 -3.08 -6.05
CA ALA A 43 -6.99 -3.37 -7.21
C ALA A 43 -6.21 -3.34 -8.54
N VAL A 44 -5.22 -2.45 -8.66
CA VAL A 44 -4.43 -2.24 -9.89
C VAL A 44 -3.24 -3.21 -10.00
N LEU A 45 -2.61 -3.60 -8.89
CA LEU A 45 -1.44 -4.49 -8.87
C LEU A 45 -1.59 -5.80 -9.69
N PRO A 46 -2.74 -6.51 -9.67
CA PRO A 46 -2.96 -7.70 -10.50
C PRO A 46 -2.88 -7.39 -12.00
N VAL A 47 -3.41 -6.23 -12.40
CA VAL A 47 -3.47 -5.79 -13.80
C VAL A 47 -2.10 -5.32 -14.30
N VAL A 48 -1.24 -4.79 -13.42
CA VAL A 48 0.10 -4.31 -13.79
C VAL A 48 1.08 -5.47 -14.02
N SER A 49 0.88 -6.59 -13.34
CA SER A 49 1.75 -7.77 -13.46
C SER A 49 1.75 -8.36 -14.88
N TRP A 50 0.59 -8.36 -15.56
CA TRP A 50 0.44 -8.98 -16.88
C TRP A 50 1.15 -8.20 -18.00
N PRO A 51 0.95 -6.88 -18.19
CA PRO A 51 1.68 -6.07 -19.15
C PRO A 51 3.19 -6.10 -18.94
N ILE A 52 3.65 -6.04 -17.68
CA ILE A 52 5.08 -6.10 -17.37
C ILE A 52 5.65 -7.46 -17.78
N GLY A 53 4.98 -8.56 -17.41
CA GLY A 53 5.39 -9.90 -17.80
C GLY A 53 5.45 -10.07 -19.33
N LEU A 54 4.46 -9.56 -20.06
CA LEU A 54 4.45 -9.60 -21.53
C LEU A 54 5.55 -8.77 -22.16
N ALA A 55 5.79 -7.55 -21.67
CA ALA A 55 6.84 -6.68 -22.19
C ALA A 55 8.23 -7.31 -22.01
N ILE A 56 8.51 -7.86 -20.82
CA ILE A 56 9.77 -8.55 -20.52
C ILE A 56 9.92 -9.80 -21.40
N GLY A 57 8.86 -10.64 -21.47
CA GLY A 57 8.88 -11.86 -22.27
C GLY A 57 9.09 -11.58 -23.76
N ALA A 58 8.36 -10.62 -24.33
CA ALA A 58 8.50 -10.22 -25.73
C ALA A 58 9.88 -9.61 -26.02
N GLY A 59 10.38 -8.75 -25.13
CA GLY A 59 11.72 -8.16 -25.23
C GLY A 59 12.82 -9.22 -25.21
N PHE A 60 12.72 -10.20 -24.30
CA PHE A 60 13.68 -11.31 -24.21
C PHE A 60 13.66 -12.19 -25.46
N ALA A 61 12.47 -12.53 -25.97
CA ALA A 61 12.34 -13.32 -27.20
C ALA A 61 12.93 -12.59 -28.42
N LEU A 62 12.70 -11.29 -28.54
CA LEU A 62 13.26 -10.46 -29.60
C LEU A 62 14.79 -10.35 -29.48
N TYR A 63 15.33 -10.14 -28.27
CA TYR A 63 16.77 -10.07 -28.01
C TYR A 63 17.49 -11.34 -28.46
N GLN A 64 16.96 -12.52 -28.12
CA GLN A 64 17.53 -13.79 -28.58
C GLN A 64 17.53 -13.93 -30.10
N ARG A 65 16.48 -13.43 -30.77
CA ARG A 65 16.37 -13.43 -32.24
C ARG A 65 17.41 -12.55 -32.91
N ILE A 66 17.74 -11.40 -32.33
CA ILE A 66 18.72 -10.43 -32.86
C ILE A 66 20.16 -10.89 -32.59
N LYS A 67 20.40 -11.53 -31.43
CA LYS A 67 21.73 -11.96 -31.02
C LYS A 67 22.17 -13.29 -31.66
N LYS A 68 21.21 -14.09 -32.14
CA LYS A 68 21.48 -15.30 -32.91
C LYS A 68 22.07 -14.95 -34.28
#